data_AF-A0A1F9U373-F1
#
_entry.id   AF-A0A1F9U373-F1
#
_cell.length_a   1.000
_cell.length_b   1.000
_cell.length_c   1.000
_cell.angle_alpha   90.00
_cell.angle_beta   90.00
_cell.angle_gamma   90.00
#
_symmetry.space_group_name_H-M   'P 1'
#
loop_
_entity.id
_entity.type
_entity.pdbx_description
1 polymer ?
#
loop_
_entity_poly.entity_id
_entity_poly.type
_entity_poly.pdbx_seq_one_letter_code
_entity_poly.pdbx_strand_id
1 'polypeptide(L)'
;MTVEVWNASSKAGLALEVVRSLRDAGFDVVKWGNFASRQKKTFVRDHRGGSEAAQAVVRSLKTPNAEIFTRLEANPLVDLEVVLGQDYTE
;
A
#
# COMPACT_ATOMS: atom_id res chain seq x y z
N MET A 1 -1.89 -9.60 -9.55
CA MET A 1 -1.12 -9.38 -8.30
C MET A 1 -2.08 -8.86 -7.26
N THR A 2 -2.06 -9.45 -6.07
CA THR A 2 -2.98 -9.13 -4.97
C THR A 2 -2.37 -8.10 -4.03
N VAL A 3 -3.18 -7.13 -3.60
CA VAL A 3 -2.74 -6.01 -2.76
C VAL A 3 -3.72 -5.78 -1.61
N GLU A 4 -3.20 -5.48 -0.42
CA GLU A 4 -3.99 -4.89 0.67
C GLU A 4 -3.68 -3.42 0.85
N VAL A 5 -4.68 -2.64 1.28
CA VAL A 5 -4.54 -1.20 1.53
C VAL A 5 -5.00 -0.82 2.93
N TRP A 6 -4.10 -0.29 3.74
CA TRP A 6 -4.36 0.10 5.11
C TRP A 6 -4.18 1.60 5.33
N ASN A 7 -5.21 2.23 5.89
CA ASN A 7 -5.16 3.61 6.30
C ASN A 7 -4.57 3.74 7.70
N ALA A 8 -3.33 4.19 7.79
CA ALA A 8 -2.66 4.54 9.04
C ALA A 8 -2.53 6.07 9.22
N SER A 9 -3.22 6.86 8.39
CA SER A 9 -3.27 8.31 8.46
C SER A 9 -4.36 8.79 9.43
N SER A 10 -4.58 10.11 9.50
CA SER A 10 -5.73 10.72 10.19
C SER A 10 -6.91 11.04 9.26
N LYS A 11 -6.81 10.79 7.94
CA LYS A 11 -7.85 11.15 6.97
C LYS A 11 -8.85 10.02 6.78
N ALA A 12 -10.13 10.31 7.02
CA ALA A 12 -11.21 9.37 6.75
C ALA A 12 -11.35 9.09 5.24
N GLY A 13 -11.65 7.84 4.89
CA GLY A 13 -11.90 7.44 3.50
C GLY A 13 -10.67 7.30 2.60
N LEU A 14 -9.45 7.57 3.12
CA LEU A 14 -8.24 7.57 2.31
C LEU A 14 -7.92 6.21 1.69
N ALA A 15 -8.07 5.11 2.44
CA ALA A 15 -7.85 3.77 1.89
C ALA A 15 -8.77 3.50 0.68
N LEU A 16 -10.04 3.92 0.73
CA LEU A 16 -10.98 3.71 -0.37
C LEU A 16 -10.62 4.54 -1.62
N GLU A 17 -10.12 5.77 -1.43
CA GLU A 17 -9.60 6.60 -2.51
C GLU A 17 -8.43 5.89 -3.22
N VAL A 18 -7.48 5.36 -2.45
CA VAL A 18 -6.31 4.66 -2.98
C VAL A 18 -6.67 3.33 -3.63
N VAL A 19 -7.63 2.57 -3.06
CA VAL A 19 -8.13 1.32 -3.64
C VAL A 19 -8.63 1.54 -5.07
N ARG A 20 -9.37 2.63 -5.32
CA ARG A 20 -9.87 2.97 -6.66
C ARG A 20 -8.70 3.22 -7.63
N SER A 21 -7.75 4.05 -7.22
CA SER A 21 -6.55 4.37 -8.00
C SER A 21 -5.73 3.12 -8.36
N LEU A 22 -5.53 2.21 -7.40
CA LEU A 22 -4.78 0.97 -7.64
C LEU A 22 -5.55 0.01 -8.55
N ARG A 23 -6.88 -0.10 -8.41
CA ARG A 23 -7.69 -0.93 -9.32
C ARG A 23 -7.71 -0.38 -10.74
N ASP A 24 -7.79 0.93 -10.90
CA ASP A 24 -7.71 1.59 -12.21
C ASP A 24 -6.33 1.37 -12.86
N ALA A 25 -5.28 1.23 -12.06
CA ALA A 25 -3.93 0.84 -12.50
C ALA A 25 -3.75 -0.67 -12.76
N GLY A 26 -4.80 -1.49 -12.58
CA GLY A 26 -4.79 -2.93 -12.87
C GLY A 26 -4.38 -3.84 -11.70
N PHE A 27 -4.29 -3.33 -10.47
CA PHE A 27 -4.01 -4.14 -9.29
C PHE A 27 -5.28 -4.76 -8.70
N ASP A 28 -5.17 -6.01 -8.24
CA ASP A 28 -6.28 -6.70 -7.55
C ASP A 28 -6.23 -6.40 -6.06
N VAL A 29 -6.98 -5.38 -5.64
CA VAL A 29 -7.08 -5.02 -4.22
C VAL A 29 -8.08 -5.93 -3.53
N VAL A 30 -7.58 -6.89 -2.75
CA VAL A 30 -8.38 -7.94 -2.10
C VAL A 30 -8.93 -7.52 -0.74
N LYS A 31 -8.27 -6.56 -0.07
CA LYS A 31 -8.68 -6.06 1.25
C LYS A 31 -8.26 -4.63 1.47
N TRP A 32 -9.09 -3.87 2.19
CA TRP A 32 -8.73 -2.53 2.64
C TRP A 32 -9.40 -2.18 3.97
N GLY A 33 -8.81 -1.24 4.71
CA GLY A 33 -9.36 -0.82 6.00
C GLY A 33 -8.50 0.21 6.72
N ASN A 34 -8.70 0.32 8.03
CA ASN A 34 -7.85 1.14 8.90
C ASN A 34 -6.77 0.26 9.53
N PHE A 35 -5.56 0.79 9.62
CA PHE A 35 -4.46 0.13 10.31
C PHE A 35 -4.64 0.24 11.82
N ALA A 36 -4.10 -0.72 12.58
CA ALA A 36 -4.25 -0.78 14.03
C ALA A 36 -3.60 0.42 14.75
N SER A 37 -2.59 1.03 14.14
CA SER A 37 -1.87 2.18 14.67
C SER A 37 -1.66 3.23 13.60
N ARG A 38 -1.47 4.49 14.02
CA ARG A 38 -1.10 5.56 13.09
C ARG A 38 0.35 5.42 12.69
N GLN A 39 0.65 5.74 11.42
CA GLN A 39 2.00 5.74 10.89
C GLN A 39 2.34 7.13 10.34
N LYS A 40 3.53 7.63 10.63
CA LYS A 40 3.97 8.93 10.12
C LYS A 40 4.21 8.89 8.62
N LYS A 41 4.81 7.80 8.14
CA LYS A 41 5.21 7.62 6.74
C LYS A 41 4.40 6.57 6.02
N THR A 42 4.23 6.77 4.71
CA THR A 42 3.65 5.82 3.78
C THR A 42 4.71 4.83 3.33
N PHE A 43 4.36 3.55 3.32
CA PHE A 43 5.26 2.51 2.86
C PHE A 43 4.51 1.36 2.19
N VAL A 44 5.24 0.61 1.37
CA VAL A 44 4.79 -0.61 0.70
C VAL A 44 5.64 -1.77 1.19
N ARG A 45 5.00 -2.83 1.66
CA ARG A 45 5.67 -4.08 2.01
C ARG A 45 5.50 -5.08 0.89
N ASP A 46 6.61 -5.66 0.43
CA ASP A 46 6.67 -6.67 -0.61
C ASP A 46 6.98 -8.04 -0.02
N HIS A 47 6.04 -8.97 -0.16
CA HIS A 47 6.14 -10.30 0.44
C HIS A 47 6.73 -11.36 -0.48
N ARG A 48 6.72 -11.13 -1.80
CA ARG A 48 7.21 -12.10 -2.80
C ARG A 48 8.64 -11.81 -3.25
N GLY A 49 9.07 -10.56 -3.10
CA GLY A 49 10.28 -10.08 -3.72
C GLY A 49 10.04 -9.81 -5.21
N GLY A 50 10.63 -8.74 -5.72
CA GLY A 50 10.38 -8.27 -7.07
C GLY A 50 9.93 -6.82 -7.01
N SER A 51 10.90 -5.94 -6.82
CA SER A 51 10.67 -4.52 -6.54
C SER A 51 9.91 -3.79 -7.67
N GLU A 52 9.82 -4.33 -8.87
CA GLU A 52 9.10 -3.71 -9.99
C GLU A 52 7.62 -3.50 -9.68
N ALA A 53 6.97 -4.50 -9.07
CA ALA A 53 5.56 -4.46 -8.76
C ALA A 53 5.27 -3.49 -7.60
N ALA A 54 6.11 -3.52 -6.56
CA ALA A 54 6.07 -2.56 -5.45
C ALA A 54 6.34 -1.13 -5.94
N GLN A 55 7.28 -0.94 -6.86
CA GLN A 55 7.55 0.35 -7.48
C GLN A 55 6.37 0.84 -8.33
N ALA A 56 5.70 -0.05 -9.06
CA ALA A 56 4.50 0.30 -9.83
C ALA A 56 3.36 0.78 -8.91
N VAL A 57 3.20 0.15 -7.74
CA VAL A 57 2.29 0.63 -6.69
C VAL A 57 2.71 2.01 -6.22
N VAL A 58 3.97 2.22 -5.82
CA VAL A 58 4.46 3.54 -5.36
C VAL A 58 4.26 4.64 -6.42
N ARG A 59 4.49 4.34 -7.70
CA ARG A 59 4.24 5.28 -8.82
C ARG A 59 2.75 5.63 -9.00
N SER A 60 1.86 4.76 -8.53
CA SER A 60 0.40 4.98 -8.56
C SER A 60 -0.10 5.75 -7.33
N LEU A 61 0.76 6.02 -6.35
CA LEU A 61 0.47 6.77 -5.14
C LEU A 61 0.83 8.25 -5.34
N LYS A 62 0.16 9.13 -4.58
CA LYS A 62 0.50 10.56 -4.51
C LYS A 62 1.81 10.85 -3.77
N THR A 63 2.42 9.82 -3.18
CA THR A 63 3.65 9.88 -2.40
C THR A 63 4.72 9.02 -3.09
N PRO A 64 5.36 9.52 -4.16
CA PRO A 64 6.31 8.73 -4.96
C PRO A 64 7.58 8.34 -4.21
N ASN A 65 7.83 8.94 -3.04
CA ASN A 65 8.95 8.63 -2.15
C ASN A 65 8.57 7.62 -1.04
N ALA A 66 7.42 6.95 -1.15
CA ALA A 66 7.01 5.93 -0.20
C ALA A 66 8.09 4.84 -0.09
N GLU A 67 8.41 4.47 1.15
CA GLU A 67 9.46 3.49 1.41
C GLU A 67 8.98 2.09 0.98
N ILE A 68 9.86 1.30 0.37
CA ILE A 68 9.57 -0.09 0.00
C ILE A 68 10.35 -1.01 0.94
N PHE A 69 9.64 -1.88 1.65
CA PHE A 69 10.22 -2.90 2.53
C PHE A 69 9.97 -4.28 1.95
N THR A 70 11.02 -4.99 1.53
CA THR A 70 10.87 -6.40 1.15
C THR A 70 11.00 -7.29 2.38
N ARG A 71 9.99 -8.11 2.64
CA ARG A 71 10.00 -9.15 3.66
C ARG A 71 9.45 -10.43 3.06
N LEU A 72 10.37 -11.28 2.59
CA LEU A 72 10.00 -12.56 1.97
C LEU A 72 9.29 -13.45 3.00
N GLU A 73 8.12 -13.95 2.60
CA GLU A 73 7.33 -14.89 3.38
C GLU A 73 7.12 -16.18 2.58
N ALA A 74 7.12 -17.33 3.25
CA ALA A 74 7.02 -18.63 2.58
C ALA A 74 5.63 -18.89 1.97
N ASN A 75 4.58 -18.30 2.54
CA ASN A 75 3.20 -18.42 2.05
C ASN A 75 2.40 -17.15 2.39
N PRO A 76 2.67 -16.03 1.68
CA PRO A 76 2.04 -14.76 2.01
C PRO A 76 0.58 -14.75 1.57
N LEU A 77 -0.27 -14.12 2.38
CA LEU A 77 -1.70 -13.96 2.07
C LEU A 77 -1.93 -13.02 0.88
N VAL A 78 -1.05 -12.03 0.70
CA VAL A 78 -1.05 -11.08 -0.41
C VAL A 78 0.35 -10.80 -0.92
N ASP A 79 0.45 -10.25 -2.12
CA ASP A 79 1.75 -10.01 -2.75
C ASP A 79 2.36 -8.72 -2.19
N LEU A 80 1.53 -7.69 -2.03
CA LEU A 80 1.91 -6.38 -1.50
C LEU A 80 0.94 -5.90 -0.42
N GLU A 81 1.48 -5.23 0.59
CA GLU A 81 0.71 -4.51 1.61
C GLU A 81 1.07 -3.01 1.54
N VAL A 82 0.07 -2.17 1.32
CA VAL A 82 0.24 -0.71 1.25
C VAL A 82 -0.27 -0.09 2.54
N VAL A 83 0.60 0.63 3.26
CA VAL A 83 0.24 1.35 4.48
C VAL A 83 0.37 2.85 4.23
N LEU A 84 -0.75 3.56 4.33
CA LEU A 84 -0.86 4.99 4.07
C LEU A 84 -0.62 5.78 5.35
N GLY A 85 0.50 6.49 5.41
CA GLY A 85 0.88 7.32 6.55
C GLY A 85 0.25 8.70 6.54
N GLN A 86 0.60 9.50 7.55
CA GLN A 86 0.16 10.90 7.66
C GLN A 86 0.72 11.77 6.52
N ASP A 87 1.93 11.46 6.05
CA ASP A 87 2.60 12.08 4.89
C ASP A 87 1.83 11.95 3.57
N TYR A 88 0.89 11.00 3.44
CA TYR A 88 0.05 10.88 2.25
C TYR A 88 -0.92 12.06 2.09
N THR A 89 -1.17 12.76 3.19
CA THR A 89 -2.16 13.84 3.27
C THR A 89 -1.54 15.21 3.47
N GLU A 90 -0.21 15.28 3.56
CA GLU A 90 0.56 16.53 3.60
C GLU A 90 0.76 17.14 2.20
#